data_AF-A0A511YW50-F1
#
_entry.id   AF-A0A511YW50-F1
#
_cell.length_a   1.000
_cell.length_b   1.000
_cell.length_c   1.000
_cell.angle_alpha   90.00
_cell.angle_beta   90.00
_cell.angle_gamma   90.00
#
_symmetry.space_group_name_H-M   'P 1'
#
loop_
_entity.id
_entity.type
_entity.pdbx_description
1 polymer ?
#
loop_
_entity_poly.entity_id
_entity_poly.type
_entity_poly.pdbx_seq_one_letter_code
_entity_poly.pdbx_strand_id
1 'polypeptide(L)'
;MPEPAPSGEPAAPASGEPSAPAPTPYEVLGGTETFQRLVTRFYAGVAQDEVLRPMYPEADLGPAAERLRLFLEQYWGGPSTYSEQRGHPRLRLRHAPFAIDGDARDRWLRHMRDAVDSLDLPPRHHAVLWDYLERAAHAMVNRDAPTAGWRGGA
;
A
#
# COMPACT_ATOMS: atom_id res chain seq x y z
N MET A 1 -42.85 21.14 62.21
CA MET A 1 -42.25 19.81 61.91
C MET A 1 -43.31 18.93 61.28
N PRO A 2 -43.10 18.33 60.09
CA PRO A 2 -42.03 18.55 59.09
C PRO A 2 -42.55 19.01 57.70
N GLU A 3 -41.62 19.48 56.87
CA GLU A 3 -41.77 19.93 55.48
C GLU A 3 -42.20 18.81 54.50
N PRO A 4 -42.79 19.14 53.33
CA PRO A 4 -42.87 18.18 52.23
C PRO A 4 -41.49 18.01 51.56
N ALA A 5 -41.06 16.77 51.40
CA ALA A 5 -39.88 16.41 50.61
C ALA A 5 -40.10 16.76 49.12
N PRO A 6 -39.09 17.27 48.39
CA PRO A 6 -39.20 17.44 46.95
C PRO A 6 -39.11 16.08 46.22
N SER A 7 -39.96 15.96 45.21
CA SER A 7 -40.03 14.86 44.24
C SER A 7 -38.65 14.49 43.69
N GLY A 8 -38.35 13.19 43.68
CA GLY A 8 -37.20 12.64 42.98
C GLY A 8 -37.33 12.84 41.47
N GLU A 9 -36.48 13.69 40.92
CA GLU A 9 -36.23 13.79 39.49
C GLU A 9 -35.47 12.53 39.04
N PRO A 10 -35.82 11.88 37.91
CA PRO A 10 -35.06 10.74 37.44
C PRO A 10 -33.65 11.19 37.05
N ALA A 11 -32.65 10.53 37.62
CA ALA A 11 -31.25 10.71 37.25
C ALA A 11 -31.08 10.51 35.73
N ALA A 12 -30.53 11.52 35.06
CA ALA A 12 -30.09 11.42 33.68
C ALA A 12 -29.16 10.21 33.51
N PRO A 13 -29.24 9.47 32.38
CA PRO A 13 -28.34 8.35 32.18
C PRO A 13 -26.89 8.84 32.14
N ALA A 14 -26.05 8.10 32.85
CA ALA A 14 -24.63 8.33 32.99
C ALA A 14 -23.95 8.55 31.62
N SER A 15 -23.02 9.50 31.64
CA SER A 15 -22.09 9.87 30.59
C SER A 15 -21.69 8.71 29.67
N GLY A 16 -21.90 8.91 28.36
CA GLY A 16 -21.37 8.00 27.34
C GLY A 16 -19.85 7.94 27.45
N GLU A 17 -19.32 6.77 27.80
CA GLU A 17 -17.89 6.49 27.68
C GLU A 17 -17.46 6.74 26.23
N PRO A 18 -16.34 7.43 25.97
CA PRO A 18 -15.82 7.54 24.62
C PRO A 18 -15.42 6.14 24.15
N SER A 19 -16.23 5.58 23.25
CA SER A 19 -15.89 4.34 22.55
C SER A 19 -14.54 4.54 21.85
N ALA A 20 -13.59 3.63 22.07
CA ALA A 20 -12.29 3.68 21.42
C ALA A 20 -12.45 3.82 19.89
N PRO A 21 -11.59 4.58 19.22
CA PRO A 21 -11.70 4.75 17.77
C PRO A 21 -11.60 3.40 17.06
N ALA A 22 -12.39 3.23 16.00
CA ALA A 22 -12.34 2.03 15.18
C ALA A 22 -10.92 1.83 14.59
N PRO A 23 -10.45 0.58 14.44
CA PRO A 23 -9.12 0.32 13.92
C PRO A 23 -8.99 0.81 12.48
N THR A 24 -7.82 1.34 12.16
CA THR A 24 -7.43 1.78 10.83
C THR A 24 -7.30 0.59 9.87
N PRO A 25 -7.44 0.79 8.55
CA PRO A 25 -7.16 -0.27 7.57
C PRO A 25 -5.75 -0.87 7.72
N TYR A 26 -4.75 -0.06 8.07
CA TYR A 26 -3.39 -0.48 8.38
C TYR A 26 -3.35 -1.50 9.54
N GLU A 27 -4.05 -1.23 10.64
CA GLU A 27 -4.15 -2.16 11.78
C GLU A 27 -4.91 -3.43 11.39
N VAL A 28 -6.01 -3.30 10.65
CA VAL A 28 -6.82 -4.43 10.15
C VAL A 28 -6.02 -5.34 9.21
N LEU A 29 -5.11 -4.77 8.43
CA LEU A 29 -4.20 -5.50 7.54
C LEU A 29 -3.00 -6.12 8.27
N GLY A 30 -2.87 -5.95 9.59
CA GLY A 30 -1.79 -6.53 10.38
C GLY A 30 -0.53 -5.67 10.49
N GLY A 31 -0.64 -4.36 10.23
CA GLY A 31 0.37 -3.35 10.54
C GLY A 31 1.72 -3.53 9.85
N THR A 32 2.77 -2.93 10.43
CA THR A 32 4.14 -2.89 9.89
C THR A 32 4.68 -4.27 9.53
N GLU A 33 4.46 -5.28 10.37
CA GLU A 33 4.95 -6.64 10.10
C GLU A 33 4.41 -7.19 8.78
N THR A 34 3.14 -6.92 8.46
CA THR A 34 2.53 -7.36 7.20
C THR A 34 3.13 -6.64 6.01
N PHE A 35 3.26 -5.30 6.07
CA PHE A 35 3.85 -4.54 4.98
C PHE A 35 5.34 -4.81 4.79
N GLN A 36 6.07 -5.11 5.86
CA GLN A 36 7.45 -5.56 5.80
C GLN A 36 7.55 -6.90 5.08
N ARG A 37 6.76 -7.91 5.47
CA ARG A 37 6.73 -9.21 4.79
C ARG A 37 6.37 -9.07 3.31
N LEU A 38 5.33 -8.28 3.00
CA LEU A 38 4.89 -8.01 1.63
C LEU A 38 6.04 -7.47 0.78
N VAL A 39 6.69 -6.41 1.25
CA VAL A 39 7.73 -5.72 0.49
C VAL A 39 9.00 -6.57 0.39
N THR A 40 9.39 -7.27 1.46
CA THR A 40 10.52 -8.20 1.43
C THR A 40 10.31 -9.29 0.39
N ARG A 41 9.13 -9.92 0.37
CA ARG A 41 8.80 -10.96 -0.61
C ARG A 41 8.76 -10.42 -2.03
N PHE A 42 8.13 -9.26 -2.23
CA PHE A 42 8.06 -8.57 -3.52
C PHE A 42 9.46 -8.28 -4.09
N TYR A 43 10.34 -7.66 -3.30
CA TYR A 43 11.68 -7.32 -3.79
C TYR A 43 12.62 -8.52 -3.96
N ALA A 44 12.38 -9.64 -3.25
CA ALA A 44 13.07 -10.89 -3.53
C ALA A 44 12.76 -11.42 -4.94
N GLY A 45 11.52 -11.25 -5.42
CA GLY A 45 11.13 -11.57 -6.80
C GLY A 45 11.72 -10.58 -7.81
N VAL A 46 11.60 -9.27 -7.55
CA VAL A 46 12.17 -8.21 -8.41
C VAL A 46 13.67 -8.36 -8.59
N ALA A 47 14.40 -8.79 -7.56
CA ALA A 47 15.85 -8.99 -7.62
C ALA A 47 16.27 -10.01 -8.69
N GLN A 48 15.38 -10.94 -9.05
CA GLN A 48 15.62 -12.01 -10.02
C GLN A 48 14.95 -11.75 -11.37
N ASP A 49 14.22 -10.65 -11.54
CA ASP A 49 13.51 -10.35 -12.77
C ASP A 49 14.37 -9.56 -13.76
N GLU A 50 14.63 -10.14 -14.93
CA GLU A 50 15.48 -9.57 -15.97
C GLU A 50 15.00 -8.21 -16.53
N VAL A 51 13.71 -7.87 -16.43
CA VAL A 51 13.14 -6.60 -16.93
C VAL A 51 13.04 -5.58 -15.82
N LEU A 52 12.61 -5.98 -14.62
CA LEU A 52 12.46 -5.05 -13.51
C LEU A 52 13.80 -4.70 -12.86
N ARG A 53 14.70 -5.67 -12.68
CA ARG A 53 15.97 -5.46 -11.98
C ARG A 53 16.81 -4.32 -12.59
N PRO A 54 16.95 -4.21 -13.92
CA PRO A 54 17.70 -3.10 -14.55
C PRO A 54 17.07 -1.72 -14.33
N MET A 55 15.78 -1.62 -13.96
CA MET A 55 15.14 -0.33 -13.66
C MET A 55 15.63 0.27 -12.34
N TYR A 56 16.30 -0.53 -11.49
CA TYR A 56 16.87 -0.08 -10.23
C TYR A 56 18.37 0.18 -10.39
N PRO A 57 18.81 1.45 -10.32
CA PRO A 57 20.22 1.81 -10.53
C PRO A 57 21.12 1.30 -9.40
N GLU A 58 20.58 1.17 -8.19
CA GLU A 58 21.31 0.68 -7.03
C GLU A 58 21.43 -0.85 -7.07
N ALA A 59 22.59 -1.36 -6.62
CA ALA A 59 22.80 -2.79 -6.44
C ALA A 59 21.87 -3.34 -5.35
N ASP A 60 21.76 -2.57 -4.28
CA ASP A 60 20.91 -2.81 -3.12
C ASP A 60 19.50 -2.28 -3.35
N LEU A 61 18.50 -3.15 -3.13
CA LEU A 61 17.09 -2.81 -3.23
C LEU A 61 16.50 -2.38 -1.89
N GLY A 62 17.26 -2.46 -0.78
CA GLY A 62 16.84 -2.10 0.57
C GLY A 62 16.21 -0.71 0.67
N PRO A 63 16.85 0.36 0.16
CA PRO A 63 16.26 1.70 0.17
C PRO A 63 14.98 1.82 -0.67
N ALA A 64 14.84 1.05 -1.75
CA ALA A 64 13.62 1.03 -2.55
C ALA A 64 12.48 0.26 -1.84
N ALA A 65 12.83 -0.84 -1.17
CA ALA A 65 11.95 -1.60 -0.29
C ALA A 65 11.40 -0.73 0.84
N GLU A 66 12.26 -0.06 1.59
CA GLU A 66 11.85 0.82 2.68
C GLU A 66 10.86 1.90 2.21
N ARG A 67 11.16 2.56 1.07
CA ARG A 67 10.27 3.59 0.52
C ARG A 67 8.90 3.06 0.13
N LEU A 68 8.83 1.84 -0.43
CA LEU A 68 7.55 1.21 -0.75
C LEU A 68 6.78 0.83 0.52
N ARG A 69 7.46 0.27 1.53
CA ARG A 69 6.86 -0.07 2.82
C ARG A 69 6.25 1.17 3.46
N LEU A 70 7.06 2.22 3.69
CA LEU A 70 6.60 3.46 4.33
C LEU A 70 5.43 4.09 3.56
N PHE A 71 5.46 4.03 2.23
CA PHE A 71 4.36 4.53 1.40
C PHE A 71 3.06 3.74 1.65
N LEU A 72 3.12 2.40 1.64
CA LEU A 72 1.96 1.54 1.84
C LEU A 72 1.41 1.67 3.26
N GLU A 73 2.27 1.66 4.27
CA GLU A 73 1.88 1.88 5.67
C GLU A 73 1.09 3.18 5.80
N GLN A 74 1.64 4.29 5.28
CA GLN A 74 0.95 5.58 5.30
C GLN A 74 -0.36 5.54 4.50
N TYR A 75 -0.38 4.92 3.32
CA TYR A 75 -1.56 4.85 2.46
C TYR A 75 -2.76 4.18 3.16
N TRP A 76 -2.50 3.15 3.97
CA TRP A 76 -3.53 2.42 4.70
C TRP A 76 -3.87 3.03 6.08
N GLY A 77 -3.34 4.21 6.41
CA GLY A 77 -3.63 4.91 7.65
C GLY A 77 -2.67 4.63 8.80
N GLY A 78 -1.50 4.05 8.50
CA GLY A 78 -0.37 3.95 9.43
C GLY A 78 0.43 5.25 9.55
N PRO A 79 1.69 5.18 10.04
CA PRO A 79 2.52 6.35 10.28
C PRO A 79 2.74 7.25 9.04
N SER A 80 2.83 8.57 9.26
CA SER A 80 3.10 9.60 8.23
C SER A 80 4.56 9.68 7.79
N THR A 81 5.39 8.73 8.19
CA THR A 81 6.85 8.73 8.03
C THR A 81 7.29 8.90 6.57
N TYR A 82 6.56 8.33 5.60
CA TYR A 82 6.88 8.55 4.19
C TYR A 82 6.83 10.03 3.81
N SER A 83 5.75 10.73 4.19
CA SER A 83 5.58 12.14 3.84
C SER A 83 6.49 13.05 4.65
N GLU A 84 6.79 12.70 5.90
CA GLU A 84 7.75 13.43 6.72
C GLU A 84 9.15 13.41 6.10
N GLN A 85 9.58 12.26 5.56
CA GLN A 85 10.90 12.12 4.97
C GLN A 85 10.98 12.54 3.49
N ARG A 86 9.89 12.37 2.74
CA ARG A 86 9.89 12.49 1.27
C ARG A 86 8.93 13.55 0.75
N GLY A 87 8.10 14.15 1.58
CA GLY A 87 7.00 15.01 1.15
C GLY A 87 5.93 14.26 0.34
N HIS A 88 5.09 15.01 -0.37
CA HIS A 88 3.94 14.49 -1.10
C HIS A 88 4.33 13.34 -2.08
N PRO A 89 3.60 12.20 -2.12
CA PRO A 89 3.97 11.03 -2.92
C PRO A 89 4.21 11.29 -4.40
N ARG A 90 3.34 12.07 -5.06
CA ARG A 90 3.44 12.45 -6.48
C ARG A 90 3.89 11.25 -7.35
N LEU A 91 3.22 10.12 -7.21
CA LEU A 91 3.68 8.83 -7.73
C LEU A 91 4.04 8.88 -9.22
N ARG A 92 3.14 9.41 -10.07
CA ARG A 92 3.40 9.52 -11.51
C ARG A 92 4.67 10.33 -11.83
N LEU A 93 4.92 11.42 -11.10
CA LEU A 93 6.13 12.23 -11.29
C LEU A 93 7.39 11.44 -10.92
N ARG A 94 7.34 10.66 -9.82
CA ARG A 94 8.47 9.82 -9.38
C ARG A 94 8.70 8.62 -10.27
N HIS A 95 7.67 8.15 -10.98
CA HIS A 95 7.76 7.02 -11.91
C HIS A 95 8.09 7.46 -13.35
N ALA A 96 7.90 8.73 -13.71
CA ALA A 96 8.15 9.26 -15.05
C ALA A 96 9.58 9.03 -15.62
N PRO A 97 10.66 9.03 -14.82
CA PRO A 97 12.01 8.74 -15.33
C PRO A 97 12.20 7.30 -15.82
N PHE A 98 11.36 6.36 -15.38
CA PHE A 98 11.47 4.94 -15.73
C PHE A 98 10.56 4.62 -16.92
N ALA A 99 11.04 3.78 -17.84
CA ALA A 99 10.23 3.29 -18.95
C ALA A 99 9.32 2.16 -18.45
N ILE A 100 8.08 2.50 -18.09
CA ILE A 100 7.10 1.54 -17.57
C ILE A 100 6.07 1.27 -18.67
N ASP A 101 6.25 0.13 -19.36
CA ASP A 101 5.31 -0.39 -20.35
C ASP A 101 4.37 -1.45 -19.74
N GLY A 102 3.60 -2.12 -20.60
CA GLY A 102 2.72 -3.21 -20.20
C GLY A 102 3.45 -4.43 -19.63
N ASP A 103 4.60 -4.81 -20.20
CA ASP A 103 5.38 -5.97 -19.73
C ASP A 103 5.95 -5.71 -18.32
N ALA A 104 6.54 -4.52 -18.11
CA ALA A 104 7.03 -4.10 -16.80
C ALA A 104 5.90 -4.10 -15.75
N ARG A 105 4.72 -3.58 -16.09
CA ARG A 105 3.55 -3.63 -15.19
C ARG A 105 3.15 -5.07 -14.86
N ASP A 106 3.03 -5.93 -15.85
CA ASP A 106 2.55 -7.30 -15.65
C ASP A 106 3.56 -8.14 -14.85
N ARG A 107 4.86 -7.93 -15.09
CA ARG A 107 5.94 -8.49 -14.26
C ARG A 107 5.87 -7.99 -12.82
N TRP A 108 5.67 -6.69 -12.61
CA TRP A 108 5.52 -6.11 -11.29
C TRP A 108 4.32 -6.72 -10.56
N LEU A 109 3.18 -6.85 -11.24
CA LEU A 109 1.96 -7.45 -10.70
C LEU A 109 2.14 -8.92 -10.36
N ARG A 110 2.90 -9.70 -11.15
CA ARG A 110 3.22 -11.10 -10.81
C ARG A 110 3.96 -11.22 -9.48
N HIS A 111 5.02 -10.44 -9.29
CA HIS A 111 5.78 -10.48 -8.02
C HIS A 111 4.96 -9.94 -6.85
N MET A 112 4.14 -8.90 -7.09
CA MET A 112 3.28 -8.36 -6.04
C MET A 112 2.16 -9.33 -5.68
N ARG A 113 1.62 -10.09 -6.65
CA ARG A 113 0.60 -11.11 -6.41
C ARG A 113 1.13 -12.22 -5.52
N ASP A 114 2.30 -12.77 -5.85
CA ASP A 114 2.98 -13.76 -5.02
C ASP A 114 3.23 -13.24 -3.61
N ALA A 115 3.63 -11.97 -3.49
CA ALA A 115 3.83 -11.33 -2.20
C ALA A 115 2.52 -11.22 -1.38
N VAL A 116 1.43 -10.76 -1.99
CA VAL A 116 0.11 -10.66 -1.32
C VAL A 116 -0.43 -12.03 -0.94
N ASP A 117 -0.31 -13.02 -1.83
CA ASP A 117 -0.76 -14.40 -1.56
C ASP A 117 0.02 -15.03 -0.39
N SER A 118 1.30 -14.70 -0.25
CA SER A 118 2.13 -15.19 0.88
C SER A 118 1.72 -14.65 2.25
N LEU A 119 0.89 -13.60 2.31
CA LEU A 119 0.46 -13.00 3.56
C LEU A 119 -0.62 -13.81 4.28
N ASP A 120 -1.34 -14.67 3.56
CA ASP A 120 -2.48 -15.46 4.06
C ASP A 120 -3.54 -14.59 4.76
N LEU A 121 -3.85 -13.44 4.15
CA LEU A 121 -4.84 -12.51 4.68
C LEU A 121 -6.26 -13.08 4.52
N PRO A 122 -7.20 -12.71 5.42
CA PRO A 122 -8.62 -13.00 5.21
C PRO A 122 -9.08 -12.55 3.81
N PRO A 123 -9.94 -13.32 3.11
CA PRO A 123 -10.24 -13.08 1.69
C PRO A 123 -10.68 -11.65 1.35
N ARG A 124 -11.44 -11.00 2.24
CA ARG A 124 -11.86 -9.60 2.07
C ARG A 124 -10.68 -8.63 2.12
N HIS A 125 -9.74 -8.83 3.04
CA HIS A 125 -8.57 -7.96 3.21
C HIS A 125 -7.57 -8.17 2.08
N HIS A 126 -7.37 -9.43 1.69
CA HIS A 126 -6.60 -9.80 0.51
C HIS A 126 -7.14 -9.07 -0.73
N ALA A 127 -8.44 -9.19 -1.02
CA ALA A 127 -9.06 -8.57 -2.19
C ALA A 127 -8.89 -7.04 -2.19
N VAL A 128 -9.15 -6.37 -1.05
CA VAL A 128 -9.01 -4.91 -0.93
C VAL A 128 -7.57 -4.44 -1.18
N LEU A 129 -6.58 -5.17 -0.64
CA LEU A 129 -5.17 -4.86 -0.85
C LEU A 129 -4.78 -5.07 -2.32
N TRP A 130 -5.15 -6.21 -2.90
CA TRP A 130 -4.86 -6.55 -4.29
C TRP A 130 -5.45 -5.54 -5.27
N ASP A 131 -6.74 -5.24 -5.12
CA ASP A 131 -7.48 -4.28 -5.94
C ASP A 131 -6.79 -2.91 -6.01
N TYR A 132 -6.28 -2.44 -4.88
CA TYR A 132 -5.54 -1.18 -4.83
C TYR A 132 -4.22 -1.27 -5.62
N LEU A 133 -3.42 -2.31 -5.36
CA LEU A 133 -2.10 -2.49 -5.97
C LEU A 133 -2.21 -2.65 -7.49
N GLU A 134 -3.21 -3.39 -7.95
CA GLU A 134 -3.51 -3.58 -9.37
C GLU A 134 -3.81 -2.23 -10.04
N ARG A 135 -4.79 -1.47 -9.53
CA ARG A 135 -5.13 -0.14 -10.06
C ARG A 135 -3.94 0.82 -10.02
N ALA A 136 -3.16 0.80 -8.95
CA ALA A 136 -1.98 1.64 -8.80
C ALA A 136 -0.92 1.32 -9.87
N ALA A 137 -0.65 0.03 -10.11
CA ALA A 137 0.28 -0.41 -11.14
C ALA A 137 -0.16 0.02 -12.55
N HIS A 138 -1.45 -0.14 -12.87
CA HIS A 138 -2.01 0.35 -14.13
C HIS A 138 -1.83 1.86 -14.31
N ALA A 139 -2.00 2.65 -13.25
CA ALA A 139 -1.84 4.09 -13.31
C ALA A 139 -0.39 4.57 -13.51
N MET A 140 0.61 3.70 -13.25
CA MET A 140 2.04 4.05 -13.40
C MET A 140 2.59 3.82 -14.81
N VAL A 141 1.88 3.09 -15.68
CA VAL A 141 2.29 2.87 -17.08
C VAL A 141 2.47 4.22 -17.78
N ASN A 142 3.62 4.41 -18.41
CA ASN A 142 4.02 5.67 -19.04
C ASN A 142 4.69 5.50 -20.42
N ARG A 143 4.79 4.26 -20.91
CA ARG A 143 5.21 3.93 -22.27
C ARG A 143 4.15 3.07 -22.94
N ASP A 144 3.96 3.30 -24.22
CA ASP A 144 3.29 2.33 -25.08
C ASP A 144 4.17 1.08 -25.21
N ALA A 145 3.56 -0.08 -25.51
CA ALA A 145 4.30 -1.33 -25.71
C ALA A 145 5.49 -1.11 -26.65
N PRO A 146 6.64 -1.79 -26.43
CA PRO A 146 7.78 -1.63 -27.32
C PRO A 146 7.27 -1.89 -28.72
N THR A 147 7.43 -0.89 -29.60
CA THR A 147 7.17 -1.06 -31.01
C THR A 147 8.07 -2.20 -31.44
N ALA A 148 7.50 -3.40 -31.62
CA ALA A 148 8.18 -4.50 -32.27
C ALA A 148 8.64 -3.92 -33.60
N GLY A 149 9.97 -3.72 -33.72
CA GLY A 149 10.56 -3.00 -34.83
C GLY A 149 9.93 -3.51 -36.11
N TRP A 150 9.27 -2.62 -36.84
CA TRP A 150 8.76 -2.89 -38.17
C TRP A 150 9.91 -3.52 -38.98
N ARG A 151 9.85 -4.83 -39.22
CA ARG A 151 10.65 -5.46 -40.27
C ARG A 151 9.96 -5.16 -41.59
N GLY A 152 10.10 -3.90 -42.01
CA GLY A 152 9.87 -3.50 -43.38
C GLY A 152 10.90 -4.14 -44.28
N GLY A 153 10.42 -4.90 -45.26
CA GLY A 153 11.27 -5.54 -46.25
C GLY A 153 12.06 -4.56 -47.12
N ALA A 154 13.22 -5.03 -47.53
CA ALA A 154 13.72 -5.01 -48.90
C ALA A 154 14.60 -6.26 -49.07
#